data_AF-A0A564WHE6-F1
#
_entry.id   AF-A0A564WHE6-F1
#
_cell.length_a   1.000
_cell.length_b   1.000
_cell.length_c   1.000
_cell.angle_alpha   90.00
_cell.angle_beta   90.00
_cell.angle_gamma   90.00
#
_symmetry.space_group_name_H-M   'P 1'
#
loop_
_entity.id
_entity.type
_entity.pdbx_description
1 polymer ?
#
loop_
_entity_poly.entity_id
_entity_poly.type
_entity_poly.pdbx_seq_one_letter_code
_entity_poly.pdbx_strand_id
1 'polypeptide(L)'
;MADPDRQRQLKAIHVRRRQLGLDEETYREVLERATGKRSAAEMTEWERRQALDELTRLGAPRPKPAVPASLMSRPLRSGQAAKAIALWRALYNFGALRDGSEAALDRWVRSSNFRVSALRFADAPALNQVIEGLKAWLERAGGPAGPTDDDVTQLNAWRSGAGLAPVDAGAVAKFRLVEAQWRRLAEMGALHHGPQARLDTYLTKRGQVAAPQFLEPATADAIIEELGAWIRRMKKESTA
;
A
#
# COMPACT_ATOMS: atom_id res chain seq x y z
N MET A 1 -15.24 26.31 -15.08
CA MET A 1 -14.95 24.90 -14.73
C MET A 1 -15.51 24.62 -13.34
N ALA A 2 -16.37 23.61 -13.20
CA ALA A 2 -16.86 23.20 -11.88
C ALA A 2 -15.69 22.55 -11.11
N ASP A 3 -15.30 23.11 -9.98
CA ASP A 3 -14.32 22.55 -9.06
C ASP A 3 -14.92 21.27 -8.41
N PRO A 4 -14.43 20.06 -8.78
CA PRO A 4 -14.96 18.80 -8.25
C PRO A 4 -14.75 18.66 -6.74
N ASP A 5 -13.68 19.27 -6.21
CA ASP A 5 -13.35 19.23 -4.79
C ASP A 5 -14.28 20.12 -3.98
N ARG A 6 -14.70 21.27 -4.52
CA ARG A 6 -15.74 22.11 -3.91
C ARG A 6 -17.04 21.33 -3.70
N GLN A 7 -17.54 20.65 -4.73
CA GLN A 7 -18.80 19.88 -4.61
C GLN A 7 -18.68 18.76 -3.60
N ARG A 8 -17.53 18.07 -3.57
CA ARG A 8 -17.24 17.01 -2.61
C ARG A 8 -17.20 17.53 -1.17
N GLN A 9 -16.53 18.66 -0.93
CA GLN A 9 -16.42 19.30 0.39
C GLN A 9 -17.78 19.77 0.89
N LEU A 10 -18.59 20.42 0.05
CA LEU A 10 -19.95 20.85 0.42
C LEU A 10 -20.83 19.65 0.81
N LYS A 11 -20.81 18.58 0.01
CA LYS A 11 -21.51 17.34 0.35
C LYS A 11 -21.04 16.76 1.68
N ALA A 12 -19.72 16.74 1.93
CA ALA A 12 -19.17 16.24 3.19
C ALA A 12 -19.61 17.07 4.39
N ILE A 13 -19.64 18.41 4.29
CA ILE A 13 -20.13 19.30 5.35
C ILE A 13 -21.59 18.98 5.69
N HIS A 14 -22.47 18.86 4.69
CA HIS A 14 -23.87 18.54 4.91
C HIS A 14 -24.09 17.13 5.47
N VAL A 15 -23.28 16.15 5.06
CA VAL A 15 -23.32 14.80 5.62
C VAL A 15 -22.91 14.81 7.09
N ARG A 16 -21.84 15.51 7.46
CA ARG A 16 -21.38 15.60 8.86
C ARG A 16 -22.38 16.33 9.75
N ARG A 17 -23.03 17.37 9.24
CA ARG A 17 -24.18 18.01 9.92
C ARG A 17 -25.25 16.97 10.27
N ARG A 18 -25.66 16.14 9.29
CA ARG A 18 -26.67 15.09 9.52
C ARG A 18 -26.20 14.03 10.52
N GLN A 19 -24.91 13.64 10.46
CA GLN A 19 -24.33 12.67 11.40
C GLN A 19 -24.30 13.16 12.84
N LEU A 20 -24.12 14.46 13.04
CA LEU A 20 -24.15 15.12 14.35
C LEU A 20 -25.57 15.47 14.81
N GLY A 21 -26.59 15.28 13.97
CA GLY A 21 -27.97 15.65 14.30
C GLY A 21 -28.20 17.15 14.50
N LEU A 22 -27.35 18.01 13.91
CA LEU A 22 -27.47 19.46 14.08
C LEU A 22 -28.66 20.02 13.29
N ASP A 23 -29.52 20.78 13.96
CA ASP A 23 -30.53 21.60 13.32
C ASP A 23 -29.90 22.75 12.52
N GLU A 24 -30.71 23.48 11.76
CA GLU A 24 -30.24 24.53 10.85
C GLU A 24 -29.55 25.68 11.57
N GLU A 25 -30.04 26.11 12.73
CA GLU A 25 -29.52 27.27 13.42
C GLU A 25 -28.22 26.93 14.16
N THR A 26 -28.21 25.82 14.91
CA THR A 26 -26.99 25.30 15.56
C THR A 26 -25.88 25.02 14.53
N TYR A 27 -26.25 24.50 13.35
CA TYR A 27 -25.28 24.30 12.26
C TYR A 27 -24.68 25.62 11.78
N ARG A 28 -25.48 26.68 11.61
CA ARG A 28 -24.98 28.00 11.17
C ARG A 28 -24.06 28.62 12.20
N GLU A 29 -24.37 28.51 13.49
CA GLU A 29 -23.50 28.97 14.58
C GLU A 29 -22.16 28.25 14.59
N VAL A 30 -22.16 26.93 14.36
CA VAL A 30 -20.92 26.14 14.27
C VAL A 30 -20.06 26.61 13.09
N LEU A 31 -20.67 26.86 11.94
CA LEU A 31 -19.95 27.37 10.76
C LEU A 31 -19.41 28.78 10.99
N GLU A 32 -20.20 29.66 11.59
CA GLU A 32 -19.83 31.04 11.89
C GLU A 32 -18.68 31.10 12.89
N ARG A 33 -18.71 30.28 13.94
CA ARG A 33 -17.61 30.18 14.91
C ARG A 33 -16.31 29.66 14.28
N ALA A 34 -16.42 28.72 13.33
CA ALA A 34 -15.25 28.10 12.70
C ALA A 34 -14.64 28.93 11.57
N THR A 35 -15.45 29.72 10.86
CA THR A 35 -15.06 30.32 9.58
C THR A 35 -15.48 31.78 9.40
N GLY A 36 -16.26 32.33 10.33
CA GLY A 36 -16.89 33.65 10.21
C GLY A 36 -18.09 33.71 9.25
N LYS A 37 -18.48 32.59 8.63
CA LYS A 37 -19.57 32.53 7.65
C LYS A 37 -20.68 31.58 8.10
N ARG A 38 -21.92 32.01 7.91
CA ARG A 38 -23.12 31.22 8.23
C ARG A 38 -23.51 30.24 7.13
N SER A 39 -22.90 30.33 5.93
CA SER A 39 -23.21 29.47 4.79
C SER A 39 -21.97 28.79 4.23
N ALA A 40 -22.02 27.46 4.13
CA ALA A 40 -20.96 26.68 3.48
C ALA A 40 -20.78 27.02 1.99
N ALA A 41 -21.83 27.52 1.32
CA ALA A 41 -21.77 27.88 -0.09
C ALA A 41 -20.88 29.11 -0.36
N GLU A 42 -20.75 29.99 0.63
CA GLU A 42 -19.98 31.24 0.57
C GLU A 42 -18.52 31.05 1.02
N MET A 43 -18.17 29.85 1.50
CA MET A 43 -16.84 29.55 2.00
C MET A 43 -15.83 29.35 0.86
N THR A 44 -14.61 29.82 1.07
CA THR A 44 -13.42 29.48 0.29
C THR A 44 -12.99 28.03 0.54
N GLU A 45 -12.04 27.51 -0.23
CA GLU A 45 -11.55 26.15 -0.01
C GLU A 45 -10.95 25.96 1.39
N TRP A 46 -10.15 26.92 1.84
CA TRP A 46 -9.55 26.89 3.17
C TRP A 46 -10.62 26.90 4.27
N GLU A 47 -11.62 27.78 4.15
CA GLU A 47 -12.74 27.86 5.10
C GLU A 47 -13.58 26.56 5.11
N ARG A 48 -13.80 25.92 3.95
CA ARG A 48 -14.49 24.62 3.90
C ARG A 48 -13.71 23.52 4.62
N ARG A 49 -12.38 23.55 4.59
CA ARG A 49 -11.54 22.61 5.36
C ARG A 49 -11.66 22.89 6.87
N GLN A 50 -11.61 24.16 7.29
CA GLN A 50 -11.80 24.55 8.69
C GLN A 50 -13.18 24.13 9.24
N ALA A 51 -14.25 24.33 8.46
CA ALA A 51 -15.59 23.87 8.82
C ALA A 51 -15.66 22.35 8.98
N LEU A 52 -15.00 21.60 8.09
CA LEU A 52 -14.91 20.14 8.20
C LEU A 52 -14.15 19.73 9.47
N ASP A 53 -13.00 20.34 9.75
CA ASP A 53 -12.20 20.03 10.93
C ASP A 53 -12.97 20.30 12.22
N GLU A 54 -13.72 21.40 12.29
CA GLU A 54 -14.57 21.73 13.44
C GLU A 54 -15.69 20.70 13.62
N LEU A 55 -16.37 20.28 12.54
CA LEU A 55 -17.40 19.24 12.62
C LEU A 55 -16.80 17.90 13.08
N THR A 56 -15.57 17.57 12.69
CA THR A 56 -14.87 16.38 13.21
C THR A 56 -14.49 16.53 14.67
N ARG A 57 -14.09 17.73 15.12
CA ARG A 57 -13.82 18.02 16.54
C ARG A 57 -15.07 17.83 17.40
N LEU A 58 -16.25 18.14 16.86
CA LEU A 58 -17.55 17.93 17.49
C LEU A 58 -18.04 16.46 17.46
N GLY A 59 -17.24 15.54 16.92
CA GLY A 59 -17.53 14.10 16.93
C GLY A 59 -18.02 13.53 15.60
N ALA A 60 -18.04 14.31 14.52
CA ALA A 60 -18.42 13.76 13.21
C ALA A 60 -17.36 12.75 12.74
N PRO A 61 -17.74 11.52 12.37
CA PRO A 61 -16.82 10.51 11.88
C PRO A 61 -15.97 11.04 10.72
N ARG A 62 -14.65 10.80 10.77
CA ARG A 62 -13.77 11.11 9.64
C ARG A 62 -14.20 10.25 8.44
N PRO A 63 -14.22 10.79 7.22
CA PRO A 63 -14.57 10.03 6.04
C PRO A 63 -13.61 8.86 5.91
N LYS A 64 -14.15 7.64 5.90
CA LYS A 64 -13.40 6.47 5.44
C LYS A 64 -12.96 6.78 4.00
N PRO A 65 -11.69 6.51 3.63
CA PRO A 65 -11.26 6.69 2.25
C PRO A 65 -12.26 5.95 1.34
N ALA A 66 -12.78 6.66 0.33
CA ALA A 66 -13.68 6.08 -0.63
C ALA A 66 -12.93 4.95 -1.33
N VAL A 67 -13.28 3.72 -0.98
CA VAL A 67 -12.73 2.53 -1.63
C VAL A 67 -13.21 2.59 -3.08
N PRO A 68 -12.31 2.64 -4.08
CA PRO A 68 -12.67 2.65 -5.49
C PRO A 68 -13.73 1.59 -5.81
N ALA A 69 -14.70 1.90 -6.69
CA ALA A 69 -15.72 0.93 -7.12
C ALA A 69 -15.11 -0.36 -7.72
N SER A 70 -13.87 -0.30 -8.21
CA SER A 70 -13.07 -1.45 -8.66
C SER A 70 -12.69 -2.43 -7.54
N LEU A 71 -12.80 -2.02 -6.27
CA LEU A 71 -12.60 -2.86 -5.10
C LEU A 71 -13.94 -3.35 -4.49
N MET A 72 -15.07 -2.71 -4.83
CA MET A 72 -16.41 -3.07 -4.33
C MET A 72 -17.02 -4.30 -5.00
N SER A 73 -16.40 -4.82 -6.06
CA SER A 73 -16.87 -5.95 -6.87
C SER A 73 -15.88 -7.11 -6.98
N ARG A 74 -14.78 -7.10 -6.19
CA ARG A 74 -13.89 -8.27 -6.12
C ARG A 74 -14.57 -9.34 -5.27
N PRO A 75 -14.75 -10.57 -5.77
CA PRO A 75 -15.13 -11.70 -4.93
C PRO A 75 -14.22 -11.73 -3.70
N LEU A 76 -14.76 -12.06 -2.52
CA LEU A 76 -13.95 -12.31 -1.33
C LEU A 76 -12.88 -13.33 -1.71
N ARG A 77 -11.64 -12.87 -1.86
CA ARG A 77 -10.52 -13.73 -2.25
C ARG A 77 -10.09 -14.50 -1.01
N SER A 78 -9.87 -15.81 -1.16
CA SER A 78 -9.23 -16.57 -0.10
C SER A 78 -7.86 -15.95 0.24
N GLY A 79 -7.40 -16.12 1.49
CA GLY A 79 -6.07 -15.66 1.89
C GLY A 79 -4.96 -16.21 0.99
N GLN A 80 -5.12 -17.42 0.47
CA GLN A 80 -4.21 -18.03 -0.51
C GLN A 80 -4.20 -17.28 -1.84
N ALA A 81 -5.35 -16.93 -2.40
CA ALA A 81 -5.42 -16.14 -3.64
C ALA A 81 -4.80 -14.74 -3.46
N ALA A 82 -5.01 -14.11 -2.29
CA ALA A 82 -4.36 -12.84 -1.97
C ALA A 82 -2.82 -12.99 -1.89
N LYS A 83 -2.32 -14.07 -1.27
CA LYS A 83 -0.89 -14.39 -1.18
C LYS A 83 -0.26 -14.63 -2.55
N ALA A 84 -0.93 -15.35 -3.45
CA ALA A 84 -0.46 -15.57 -4.82
C ALA A 84 -0.30 -14.24 -5.58
N ILE A 85 -1.26 -13.33 -5.46
CA ILE A 85 -1.18 -11.99 -6.08
C ILE A 85 -0.04 -11.17 -5.47
N ALA A 86 0.15 -11.24 -4.15
CA ALA A 86 1.25 -10.54 -3.49
C ALA A 86 2.62 -11.04 -3.98
N LEU A 87 2.81 -12.35 -4.12
CA LEU A 87 4.04 -12.94 -4.67
C LEU A 87 4.27 -12.56 -6.13
N TRP A 88 3.21 -12.54 -6.95
CA TRP A 88 3.30 -12.07 -8.33
C TRP A 88 3.76 -10.60 -8.42
N ARG A 89 3.21 -9.73 -7.56
CA ARG A 89 3.65 -8.34 -7.44
C ARG A 89 5.09 -8.23 -6.93
N ALA A 90 5.48 -9.07 -5.98
CA ALA A 90 6.86 -9.12 -5.49
C ALA A 90 7.85 -9.47 -6.61
N LEU A 91 7.54 -10.47 -7.44
CA LEU A 91 8.33 -10.80 -8.64
C LEU A 91 8.45 -9.63 -9.61
N TYR A 92 7.35 -8.91 -9.87
CA TYR A 92 7.37 -7.72 -10.73
C TYR A 92 8.21 -6.57 -10.14
N ASN A 93 8.07 -6.31 -8.85
CA ASN A 93 8.86 -5.30 -8.14
C ASN A 93 10.32 -5.71 -7.95
N PHE A 94 10.62 -7.00 -8.00
CA PHE A 94 11.99 -7.49 -8.07
C PHE A 94 12.57 -7.46 -9.51
N GLY A 95 11.76 -7.04 -10.49
CA GLY A 95 12.15 -6.97 -11.89
C GLY A 95 12.29 -8.33 -12.57
N ALA A 96 11.75 -9.41 -11.99
CA ALA A 96 11.72 -10.74 -12.59
C ALA A 96 10.67 -10.87 -13.70
N LEU A 97 9.67 -9.97 -13.71
CA LEU A 97 8.57 -9.93 -14.68
C LEU A 97 8.56 -8.62 -15.45
N ARG A 98 8.08 -8.67 -16.70
CA ARG A 98 7.81 -7.49 -17.53
C ARG A 98 6.42 -6.89 -17.27
N ASP A 99 5.44 -7.74 -16.96
CA ASP A 99 4.03 -7.37 -16.73
C ASP A 99 3.57 -7.92 -15.36
N GLY A 100 3.30 -7.02 -14.42
CA GLY A 100 2.84 -7.34 -13.06
C GLY A 100 1.32 -7.38 -12.91
N SER A 101 0.56 -7.30 -14.01
CA SER A 101 -0.91 -7.31 -13.95
C SER A 101 -1.46 -8.68 -13.52
N GLU A 102 -2.65 -8.67 -12.90
CA GLU A 102 -3.36 -9.92 -12.58
C GLU A 102 -3.76 -10.70 -13.84
N ALA A 103 -3.95 -10.02 -14.98
CA ALA A 103 -4.19 -10.69 -16.26
C ALA A 103 -2.97 -11.50 -16.71
N ALA A 104 -1.75 -11.00 -16.49
CA ALA A 104 -0.53 -11.74 -16.75
C ALA A 104 -0.38 -12.94 -15.80
N LEU A 105 -0.78 -12.79 -14.53
CA LEU A 105 -0.84 -13.90 -13.59
C LEU A 105 -1.82 -14.97 -14.05
N ASP A 106 -3.04 -14.60 -14.47
CA ASP A 106 -4.03 -15.54 -14.99
C ASP A 106 -3.51 -16.30 -16.21
N ARG A 107 -2.82 -15.61 -17.15
CA ARG A 107 -2.16 -16.24 -18.29
C ARG A 107 -1.08 -17.24 -17.85
N TRP A 108 -0.25 -16.85 -16.87
CA TRP A 108 0.80 -17.72 -16.35
C TRP A 108 0.24 -18.97 -15.67
N VAL A 109 -0.79 -18.81 -14.84
CA VAL A 109 -1.49 -19.93 -14.17
C VAL A 109 -2.10 -20.87 -15.22
N ARG A 110 -2.73 -20.31 -16.26
CA ARG A 110 -3.31 -21.09 -17.36
C ARG A 110 -2.28 -21.85 -18.19
N SER A 111 -1.10 -21.26 -18.41
CA SER A 111 -0.01 -21.87 -19.17
C SER A 111 0.77 -22.94 -18.39
N SER A 112 0.58 -23.02 -17.08
CA SER A 112 1.33 -23.91 -16.18
C SER A 112 0.53 -25.18 -15.86
N ASN A 113 1.19 -26.20 -15.28
CA ASN A 113 0.59 -27.49 -14.93
C ASN A 113 -0.51 -27.46 -13.85
N PHE A 114 -0.98 -26.29 -13.42
CA PHE A 114 -1.99 -26.14 -12.36
C PHE A 114 -3.40 -26.54 -12.80
N ARG A 115 -3.64 -26.74 -14.11
CA ARG A 115 -4.96 -27.11 -14.69
C ARG A 115 -6.09 -26.13 -14.32
N VAL A 116 -5.75 -24.86 -14.08
CA VAL A 116 -6.71 -23.80 -13.74
C VAL A 116 -6.74 -22.75 -14.85
N SER A 117 -7.95 -22.34 -15.28
CA SER A 117 -8.14 -21.36 -16.36
C SER A 117 -7.87 -19.90 -15.95
N ALA A 118 -8.04 -19.57 -14.67
CA ALA A 118 -7.69 -18.29 -14.05
C ALA A 118 -7.58 -18.44 -12.52
N LEU A 119 -6.78 -17.62 -11.85
CA LEU A 119 -6.52 -17.75 -10.41
C LEU A 119 -7.80 -17.74 -9.56
N ARG A 120 -8.82 -16.99 -9.99
CA ARG A 120 -10.14 -16.93 -9.31
C ARG A 120 -10.91 -18.25 -9.30
N PHE A 121 -10.55 -19.20 -10.16
CA PHE A 121 -11.15 -20.52 -10.27
C PHE A 121 -10.29 -21.61 -9.63
N ALA A 122 -9.14 -21.25 -9.04
CA ALA A 122 -8.28 -22.21 -8.37
C ALA A 122 -8.89 -22.63 -7.02
N ASP A 123 -8.88 -23.94 -6.76
CA ASP A 123 -9.17 -24.49 -5.44
C ASP A 123 -7.95 -24.38 -4.51
N ALA A 124 -8.11 -24.76 -3.25
CA ALA A 124 -7.04 -24.64 -2.26
C ALA A 124 -5.76 -25.43 -2.63
N PRO A 125 -5.83 -26.69 -3.12
CA PRO A 125 -4.65 -27.40 -3.62
C PRO A 125 -3.96 -26.71 -4.79
N ALA A 126 -4.71 -26.26 -5.80
CA ALA A 126 -4.13 -25.55 -6.94
C ALA A 126 -3.51 -24.21 -6.52
N LEU A 127 -4.16 -23.48 -5.61
CA LEU A 127 -3.59 -22.25 -5.04
C LEU A 127 -2.29 -22.49 -4.29
N ASN A 128 -2.18 -23.58 -3.53
CA ASN A 128 -0.92 -23.96 -2.87
C ASN A 128 0.18 -24.24 -3.90
N GLN A 129 -0.11 -25.00 -4.96
CA GLN A 129 0.87 -25.25 -6.02
C GLN A 129 1.31 -23.95 -6.72
N VAL A 130 0.37 -23.05 -6.98
CA VAL A 130 0.65 -21.71 -7.54
C VAL A 130 1.56 -20.93 -6.60
N ILE A 131 1.26 -20.89 -5.30
CA ILE A 131 2.06 -20.18 -4.29
C ILE A 131 3.49 -20.74 -4.23
N GLU A 132 3.65 -22.07 -4.18
CA GLU A 132 4.99 -22.68 -4.15
C GLU A 132 5.76 -22.44 -5.44
N GLY A 133 5.09 -22.48 -6.61
CA GLY A 133 5.71 -22.12 -7.89
C GLY A 133 6.20 -20.67 -7.93
N LEU A 134 5.42 -19.74 -7.38
CA LEU A 134 5.78 -18.31 -7.31
C LEU A 134 6.91 -18.05 -6.33
N LYS A 135 6.93 -18.70 -5.15
CA LYS A 135 8.03 -18.61 -4.19
C LYS A 135 9.34 -19.11 -4.80
N ALA A 136 9.32 -20.31 -5.39
CA ALA A 136 10.49 -20.89 -6.02
C ALA A 136 11.00 -20.02 -7.18
N TRP A 137 10.11 -19.36 -7.92
CA TRP A 137 10.54 -18.40 -8.95
C TRP A 137 11.19 -17.15 -8.33
N LEU A 138 10.63 -16.59 -7.26
CA LEU A 138 11.20 -15.43 -6.59
C LEU A 138 12.61 -15.75 -6.08
N GLU A 139 12.81 -16.90 -5.45
CA GLU A 139 14.12 -17.37 -4.98
C GLU A 139 15.11 -17.58 -6.14
N ARG A 140 14.70 -18.26 -7.22
CA ARG A 140 15.55 -18.40 -8.43
C ARG A 140 15.94 -17.07 -9.04
N ALA A 141 15.10 -16.05 -8.93
CA ALA A 141 15.43 -14.71 -9.41
C ALA A 141 16.45 -13.97 -8.51
N GLY A 142 16.78 -14.53 -7.33
CA GLY A 142 17.61 -13.92 -6.29
C GLY A 142 16.83 -13.13 -5.24
N GLY A 143 15.50 -13.28 -5.22
CA GLY A 143 14.62 -12.62 -4.25
C GLY A 143 14.66 -13.29 -2.87
N PRO A 144 14.05 -12.65 -1.85
CA PRO A 144 14.07 -13.19 -0.50
C PRO A 144 13.11 -14.38 -0.36
N ALA A 145 13.50 -15.35 0.46
CA ALA A 145 12.58 -16.39 0.93
C ALA A 145 11.46 -15.77 1.78
N GLY A 146 10.29 -16.43 1.80
CA GLY A 146 9.20 -16.03 2.68
C GLY A 146 9.59 -16.09 4.16
N PRO A 147 9.00 -15.27 5.04
CA PRO A 147 9.25 -15.34 6.47
C PRO A 147 8.69 -16.65 7.06
N THR A 148 9.45 -17.23 8.00
CA THR A 148 8.99 -18.31 8.86
C THR A 148 8.17 -17.74 10.02
N ASP A 149 7.43 -18.60 10.73
CA ASP A 149 6.68 -18.18 11.92
C ASP A 149 7.62 -17.69 13.03
N ASP A 150 8.83 -18.25 13.14
CA ASP A 150 9.88 -17.79 14.05
C ASP A 150 10.36 -16.39 13.69
N ASP A 151 10.57 -16.10 12.40
CA ASP A 151 10.96 -14.77 11.93
C ASP A 151 9.94 -13.70 12.35
N VAL A 152 8.65 -14.01 12.19
CA VAL A 152 7.54 -13.11 12.56
C VAL A 152 7.51 -12.92 14.07
N THR A 153 7.68 -14.00 14.82
CA THR A 153 7.67 -13.99 16.29
C THR A 153 8.83 -13.16 16.85
N GLN A 154 10.05 -13.40 16.38
CA GLN A 154 11.25 -12.67 16.82
C GLN A 154 11.14 -11.17 16.49
N LEU A 155 10.68 -10.84 15.28
CA LEU A 155 10.47 -9.45 14.88
C LEU A 155 9.44 -8.77 15.78
N ASN A 156 8.30 -9.41 16.05
CA ASN A 156 7.24 -8.82 16.86
C ASN A 156 7.63 -8.67 18.33
N ALA A 157 8.44 -9.59 18.87
CA ALA A 157 9.03 -9.45 20.20
C ALA A 157 9.90 -8.19 20.29
N TRP A 158 10.77 -7.99 19.29
CA TRP A 158 11.60 -6.80 19.20
C TRP A 158 10.76 -5.52 18.99
N ARG A 159 9.78 -5.53 18.07
CA ARG A 159 8.90 -4.37 17.79
C ARG A 159 8.15 -3.92 19.03
N SER A 160 7.62 -4.88 19.80
CA SER A 160 6.92 -4.58 21.06
C SER A 160 7.86 -3.92 22.07
N GLY A 161 9.10 -4.41 22.20
CA GLY A 161 10.12 -3.78 23.05
C GLY A 161 10.51 -2.36 22.60
N ALA A 162 10.39 -2.06 21.30
CA ALA A 162 10.60 -0.74 20.73
C ALA A 162 9.34 0.17 20.74
N GLY A 163 8.22 -0.29 21.33
CA GLY A 163 6.96 0.46 21.37
C GLY A 163 6.19 0.50 20.04
N LEU A 164 6.51 -0.39 19.10
CA LEU A 164 5.85 -0.52 17.80
C LEU A 164 4.78 -1.61 17.84
N ALA A 165 3.70 -1.42 17.08
CA ALA A 165 2.66 -2.44 16.94
C ALA A 165 3.20 -3.70 16.23
N PRO A 166 2.76 -4.90 16.64
CA PRO A 166 3.11 -6.14 15.94
C PRO A 166 2.53 -6.15 14.53
N VAL A 167 3.17 -6.91 13.65
CA VAL A 167 2.82 -7.01 12.23
C VAL A 167 2.66 -8.46 11.79
N ASP A 168 1.95 -8.68 10.69
CA ASP A 168 1.75 -10.01 10.12
C ASP A 168 2.92 -10.47 9.23
N ALA A 169 2.89 -11.74 8.82
CA ALA A 169 3.89 -12.32 7.92
C ALA A 169 3.99 -11.59 6.56
N GLY A 170 2.90 -10.95 6.10
CA GLY A 170 2.90 -10.17 4.88
C GLY A 170 3.78 -8.93 4.99
N ALA A 171 3.68 -8.21 6.11
CA ALA A 171 4.54 -7.07 6.41
C ALA A 171 6.02 -7.49 6.54
N VAL A 172 6.31 -8.61 7.22
CA VAL A 172 7.68 -9.12 7.33
C VAL A 172 8.26 -9.44 5.95
N ALA A 173 7.47 -10.05 5.06
CA ALA A 173 7.88 -10.32 3.69
C ALA A 173 8.19 -9.03 2.91
N LYS A 174 7.43 -7.95 3.14
CA LYS A 174 7.70 -6.63 2.53
C LYS A 174 9.04 -6.07 2.98
N PHE A 175 9.36 -6.13 4.28
CA PHE A 175 10.63 -5.63 4.81
C PHE A 175 11.82 -6.37 4.19
N ARG A 176 11.73 -7.70 4.09
CA ARG A 176 12.74 -8.52 3.39
C ARG A 176 12.86 -8.17 1.90
N LEU A 177 11.74 -7.86 1.25
CA LEU A 177 11.76 -7.46 -0.16
C LEU A 177 12.47 -6.13 -0.38
N VAL A 178 12.29 -5.16 0.52
CA VAL A 178 13.02 -3.88 0.48
C VAL A 178 14.54 -4.12 0.54
N GLU A 179 15.01 -4.94 1.48
CA GLU A 179 16.43 -5.28 1.61
C GLU A 179 16.97 -5.97 0.35
N ALA A 180 16.21 -6.94 -0.18
CA ALA A 180 16.60 -7.68 -1.37
C ALA A 180 16.64 -6.77 -2.61
N GLN A 181 15.68 -5.86 -2.77
CA GLN A 181 15.67 -4.89 -3.87
C GLN A 181 16.88 -3.94 -3.79
N TRP A 182 17.23 -3.49 -2.58
CA TRP A 182 18.42 -2.66 -2.39
C TRP A 182 19.70 -3.40 -2.75
N ARG A 183 19.86 -4.64 -2.27
CA ARG A 183 21.00 -5.50 -2.63
C ARG A 183 21.11 -5.69 -4.14
N ARG A 184 19.98 -5.95 -4.80
CA ARG A 184 19.92 -6.09 -6.26
C ARG A 184 20.37 -4.83 -6.99
N LEU A 185 19.95 -3.66 -6.55
CA LEU A 185 20.40 -2.38 -7.12
C LEU A 185 21.93 -2.19 -6.94
N ALA A 186 22.47 -2.61 -5.80
CA ALA A 186 23.92 -2.59 -5.56
C ALA A 186 24.67 -3.52 -6.53
N GLU A 187 24.18 -4.75 -6.72
CA GLU A 187 24.74 -5.73 -7.67
C GLU A 187 24.67 -5.24 -9.13
N MET A 188 23.65 -4.44 -9.45
CA MET A 188 23.48 -3.81 -10.77
C MET A 188 24.33 -2.53 -10.94
N GLY A 189 25.14 -2.15 -9.95
CA GLY A 189 25.97 -0.93 -10.00
C GLY A 189 25.19 0.38 -9.94
N ALA A 190 23.91 0.35 -9.52
CA ALA A 190 23.05 1.53 -9.50
C ALA A 190 23.38 2.51 -8.36
N LEU A 191 24.13 2.07 -7.34
CA LEU A 191 24.43 2.86 -6.16
C LEU A 191 25.77 3.60 -6.30
N HIS A 192 25.76 4.93 -6.16
CA HIS A 192 26.98 5.74 -6.18
C HIS A 192 27.90 5.43 -4.98
N HIS A 193 29.21 5.46 -5.19
CA HIS A 193 30.19 5.06 -4.18
C HIS A 193 30.25 6.11 -3.05
N GLY A 194 29.77 5.75 -1.86
CA GLY A 194 29.84 6.58 -0.66
C GLY A 194 28.82 6.17 0.41
N PRO A 195 28.84 6.83 1.60
CA PRO A 195 27.89 6.55 2.70
C PRO A 195 26.41 6.66 2.31
N GLN A 196 26.10 7.33 1.20
CA GLN A 196 24.75 7.46 0.65
C GLN A 196 24.21 6.19 -0.04
N ALA A 197 25.06 5.19 -0.31
CA ALA A 197 24.64 3.88 -0.83
C ALA A 197 24.10 2.92 0.27
N ARG A 198 24.01 3.40 1.52
CA ARG A 198 23.47 2.60 2.62
C ARG A 198 21.94 2.67 2.62
N LEU A 199 21.30 1.52 2.80
CA LEU A 199 19.85 1.42 2.88
C LEU A 199 19.29 2.28 4.02
N ASP A 200 20.00 2.39 5.15
CA ASP A 200 19.62 3.25 6.29
C ASP A 200 19.41 4.72 5.88
N THR A 201 20.30 5.25 5.06
CA THR A 201 20.31 6.64 4.61
C THR A 201 19.17 6.88 3.63
N TYR A 202 18.92 5.92 2.75
CA TYR A 202 17.78 5.96 1.84
C TYR A 202 16.45 5.93 2.62
N LEU A 203 16.32 5.01 3.57
CA LEU A 203 15.12 4.86 4.40
C LEU A 203 14.91 6.06 5.32
N THR A 204 15.97 6.69 5.84
CA THR A 204 15.85 7.91 6.65
C THR A 204 15.27 9.06 5.84
N LYS A 205 15.67 9.18 4.56
CA LYS A 205 15.16 10.24 3.66
C LYS A 205 13.73 9.99 3.17
N ARG A 206 13.29 8.74 3.04
CA ARG A 206 12.00 8.36 2.43
C ARG A 206 10.96 7.88 3.43
N GLY A 207 11.36 6.98 4.31
CA GLY A 207 10.52 6.37 5.34
C GLY A 207 10.72 6.94 6.74
N GLN A 208 11.65 7.89 6.93
CA GLN A 208 12.00 8.48 8.23
C GLN A 208 12.41 7.44 9.28
N VAL A 209 12.97 6.31 8.83
CA VAL A 209 13.41 5.21 9.69
C VAL A 209 14.80 4.72 9.30
N ALA A 210 15.53 4.16 10.26
CA ALA A 210 16.90 3.70 10.06
C ALA A 210 17.00 2.30 9.43
N ALA A 211 15.93 1.48 9.48
CA ALA A 211 15.96 0.13 8.94
C ALA A 211 14.55 -0.39 8.60
N PRO A 212 14.41 -1.41 7.72
CA PRO A 212 13.13 -1.91 7.25
C PRO A 212 12.18 -2.40 8.36
N GLN A 213 12.71 -3.00 9.43
CA GLN A 213 11.91 -3.50 10.56
C GLN A 213 11.14 -2.41 11.31
N PHE A 214 11.51 -1.14 11.14
CA PHE A 214 10.81 0.02 11.70
C PHE A 214 9.71 0.55 10.78
N LEU A 215 9.63 0.10 9.53
CA LEU A 215 8.64 0.60 8.58
C LEU A 215 7.23 0.21 9.01
N GLU A 216 6.29 1.12 8.75
CA GLU A 216 4.88 0.78 8.68
C GLU A 216 4.59 0.04 7.36
N PRO A 217 3.67 -0.93 7.34
CA PRO A 217 3.42 -1.75 6.14
C PRO A 217 3.05 -0.94 4.89
N ALA A 218 2.35 0.18 5.05
CA ALA A 218 1.98 1.07 3.95
C ALA A 218 3.19 1.83 3.38
N THR A 219 4.11 2.27 4.25
CA THR A 219 5.37 2.92 3.84
C THR A 219 6.26 1.93 3.10
N ALA A 220 6.29 0.67 3.55
CA ALA A 220 7.02 -0.39 2.86
C ALA A 220 6.49 -0.63 1.44
N ASP A 221 5.17 -0.60 1.21
CA ASP A 221 4.59 -0.75 -0.14
C ASP A 221 5.10 0.34 -1.10
N ALA A 222 5.09 1.60 -0.66
CA ALA A 222 5.57 2.72 -1.46
C ALA A 222 7.06 2.59 -1.82
N ILE A 223 7.89 2.17 -0.85
CA ILE A 223 9.32 1.95 -1.07
C ILE A 223 9.56 0.79 -2.04
N ILE A 224 8.80 -0.30 -1.92
CA ILE A 224 8.90 -1.47 -2.81
C ILE A 224 8.60 -1.08 -4.26
N GLU A 225 7.58 -0.25 -4.48
CA GLU A 225 7.22 0.23 -5.82
C GLU A 225 8.29 1.16 -6.41
N GLU A 226 8.84 2.08 -5.60
CA GLU A 226 9.93 2.99 -6.02
C GLU A 226 11.18 2.21 -6.42
N LEU A 227 11.67 1.32 -5.54
CA LEU A 227 12.84 0.50 -5.80
C LEU A 227 12.61 -0.44 -6.99
N GLY A 228 11.40 -1.00 -7.12
CA GLY A 228 11.07 -1.87 -8.23
C GLY A 228 11.03 -1.16 -9.58
N ALA A 229 10.54 0.08 -9.62
CA ALA A 229 10.61 0.92 -10.80
C ALA A 229 12.06 1.22 -11.19
N TRP A 230 12.94 1.47 -10.22
CA TRP A 230 14.37 1.69 -10.46
C TRP A 230 15.05 0.44 -11.02
N ILE A 231 14.85 -0.73 -10.41
CA ILE A 231 15.40 -2.01 -10.89
C ILE A 231 15.01 -2.27 -12.35
N ARG A 232 13.73 -2.08 -12.70
CA ARG A 232 13.25 -2.32 -14.06
C ARG A 232 13.86 -1.33 -15.06
N ARG A 233 14.11 -0.08 -14.66
CA ARG A 233 14.78 0.92 -15.50
C ARG A 233 16.22 0.53 -15.80
N MET A 234 16.99 0.15 -14.77
CA MET A 234 18.37 -0.32 -14.91
C MET A 234 18.45 -1.56 -15.83
N LYS A 235 17.51 -2.50 -15.71
CA LYS A 235 17.45 -3.68 -16.60
C LYS A 235 17.24 -3.28 -18.07
N LYS A 236 16.40 -2.27 -18.33
CA LYS A 236 16.14 -1.79 -19.69
C LYS A 236 17.38 -1.14 -20.29
N GLU A 237 18.11 -0.35 -19.51
CA GLU A 237 19.35 0.32 -19.93
C GLU A 237 20.47 -0.69 -20.23
N SER A 238 20.57 -1.78 -19.47
CA SER A 238 21.56 -2.84 -19.72
C SER A 238 21.25 -3.75 -20.93
N THR A 239 20.03 -3.68 -21.48
CA THR A 239 19.60 -4.52 -22.62
C THR A 239 19.54 -3.74 -23.93
N ALA A 240 19.74 -2.42 -23.88
CA ALA A 240 19.77 -1.51 -25.02
C ALA A 240 21.21 -1.33 -25.52
#